data_AF-A0A7J6TZY0-F1
#
_entry.id   AF-A0A7J6TZY0-F1
#
_cell.length_a   1.000
_cell.length_b   1.000
_cell.length_c   1.000
_cell.angle_alpha   90.00
_cell.angle_beta   90.00
_cell.angle_gamma   90.00
#
_symmetry.space_group_name_H-M   'P 1'
#
loop_
_entity.id
_entity.type
_entity.pdbx_description
1 polymer ?
#
loop_
_entity_poly.entity_id
_entity_poly.type
_entity_poly.pdbx_seq_one_letter_code
_entity_poly.pdbx_strand_id
1 'polypeptide(L)'
;MVHQHKSSSGLRQTNKPHSSKKVLDKGRRTPVKATKVGSKDISKQDRRNQARQLRDNRRQSIIAKRRVAQGKEGAKGPLNVALIAFHGDVDMRRVWGCFANEMVWKEDAVNVADVGGVRIIASPLRTIHSCLDTVLASDVMVGVFVGDRLCDHEHSAFDDLGYDILTNLKMNGMPGEVIGVTAPSKNTGEDLLSGRQLDLSLKTVQRYLRSELPRAQGKVYNLPKDSDTFVKGLQACVGTNDEGMKWREERGYMIVDRIEPEAGQPSGHWAVSGWVKGMGFACNYGDTPEDGEGACVHITGYGDAVLEGITGSAGEL
;
A
#
# COMPACT_ATOMS: atom_id res chain seq x y z
N MET A 1 -6.20 -40.87 56.93
CA MET A 1 -7.07 -39.91 57.62
C MET A 1 -6.37 -38.56 57.66
N VAL A 2 -6.63 -37.73 56.65
CA VAL A 2 -7.39 -36.45 56.67
C VAL A 2 -6.60 -35.23 57.20
N HIS A 3 -6.11 -34.50 56.19
CA HIS A 3 -5.70 -33.09 56.00
C HIS A 3 -5.75 -32.03 57.12
N GLN A 4 -4.70 -31.18 57.08
CA GLN A 4 -4.58 -29.82 57.62
C GLN A 4 -5.73 -28.89 57.19
N HIS A 5 -6.01 -27.84 57.99
CA HIS A 5 -5.85 -26.41 57.61
C HIS A 5 -6.22 -25.51 58.81
N LYS A 6 -5.29 -24.63 59.20
CA LYS A 6 -5.57 -23.46 60.06
C LYS A 6 -6.10 -22.33 59.16
N SER A 7 -7.30 -21.83 59.43
CA SER A 7 -7.85 -20.63 58.77
C SER A 7 -7.67 -19.40 59.66
N SER A 8 -6.82 -18.46 59.23
CA SER A 8 -6.67 -17.13 59.82
C SER A 8 -6.88 -16.04 58.76
N SER A 9 -7.48 -14.94 59.20
CA SER A 9 -7.76 -13.66 58.50
C SER A 9 -9.00 -13.66 57.61
N GLY A 10 -9.96 -12.74 57.73
CA GLY A 10 -9.94 -11.46 58.42
C GLY A 10 -10.29 -10.34 57.45
N LEU A 11 -11.56 -9.92 57.49
CA LEU A 11 -12.09 -8.60 57.09
C LEU A 11 -12.17 -8.29 55.58
N ARG A 12 -13.37 -8.56 55.03
CA ARG A 12 -13.89 -7.98 53.78
C ARG A 12 -14.18 -6.49 53.99
N GLN A 13 -13.46 -5.61 53.31
CA GLN A 13 -13.76 -4.18 53.24
C GLN A 13 -14.83 -3.94 52.17
N THR A 14 -16.03 -3.60 52.60
CA THR A 14 -17.17 -3.23 51.75
C THR A 14 -17.14 -1.74 51.41
N ASN A 15 -17.14 -1.45 50.10
CA ASN A 15 -17.23 -0.12 49.50
C ASN A 15 -18.42 0.69 50.01
N LYS A 16 -18.20 1.97 50.37
CA LYS A 16 -19.27 2.98 50.45
C LYS A 16 -19.20 3.92 49.24
N PRO A 17 -20.27 4.08 48.45
CA PRO A 17 -20.34 5.09 47.40
C PRO A 17 -20.76 6.44 48.02
N HIS A 18 -19.95 7.48 47.85
CA HIS A 18 -20.35 8.83 48.22
C HIS A 18 -21.22 9.46 47.13
N SER A 19 -22.47 9.71 47.52
CA SER A 19 -23.54 10.38 46.79
C SER A 19 -23.16 11.80 46.36
N SER A 20 -23.51 12.10 45.10
CA SER A 20 -23.40 13.40 44.44
C SER A 20 -24.33 14.45 45.07
N LYS A 21 -23.75 15.51 45.63
CA LYS A 21 -24.48 16.75 45.91
C LYS A 21 -24.31 17.73 44.74
N LYS A 22 -25.38 17.88 43.97
CA LYS A 22 -25.64 19.02 43.07
C LYS A 22 -25.67 20.29 43.92
N VAL A 23 -24.83 21.26 43.58
CA VAL A 23 -25.05 22.67 43.94
C VAL A 23 -25.15 23.43 42.62
N LEU A 24 -26.37 23.84 42.28
CA LEU A 24 -26.61 24.92 41.34
C LEU A 24 -26.09 26.20 41.99
N ASP A 25 -25.14 26.88 41.35
CA ASP A 25 -24.89 28.29 41.63
C ASP A 25 -25.10 29.13 40.37
N LYS A 26 -25.97 30.12 40.51
CA LYS A 26 -26.43 31.03 39.47
C LYS A 26 -25.44 32.20 39.42
N GLY A 27 -24.85 32.41 38.24
CA GLY A 27 -24.48 33.75 37.76
C GLY A 27 -23.51 34.56 38.61
N ARG A 28 -22.21 34.34 38.43
CA ARG A 28 -21.23 35.44 38.54
C ARG A 28 -20.07 35.20 37.57
N ARG A 29 -20.10 35.91 36.43
CA ARG A 29 -18.99 35.97 35.47
C ARG A 29 -17.83 36.72 36.13
N THR A 30 -16.88 35.98 36.70
CA THR A 30 -15.55 36.53 37.01
C THR A 30 -14.74 36.61 35.72
N PRO A 31 -14.07 37.74 35.44
CA PRO A 31 -13.22 37.86 34.24
C PRO A 31 -12.10 36.83 34.33
N VAL A 32 -12.02 35.96 33.31
CA VAL A 32 -10.92 35.01 33.16
C VAL A 32 -9.64 35.82 32.95
N LYS A 33 -8.87 36.01 34.02
CA LYS A 33 -7.48 36.45 33.91
C LYS A 33 -6.79 35.41 33.03
N ALA A 34 -6.38 35.82 31.84
CA ALA A 34 -5.54 35.04 30.95
C ALA A 34 -4.32 34.58 31.74
N THR A 35 -4.37 33.33 32.19
CA THR A 35 -3.29 32.73 32.94
C THR A 35 -2.20 32.48 31.91
N LYS A 36 -1.08 33.21 32.02
CA LYS A 36 0.15 32.91 31.27
C LYS A 36 0.31 31.40 31.27
N VAL A 37 0.37 30.80 30.08
CA VAL A 37 0.61 29.36 29.89
C VAL A 37 2.01 29.07 30.41
N GLY A 38 2.12 28.88 31.72
CA GLY A 38 3.30 28.30 32.34
C GLY A 38 3.47 26.91 31.77
N SER A 39 4.71 26.55 31.43
CA SER A 39 5.12 25.19 31.09
C SER A 39 4.46 24.22 32.06
N LYS A 40 3.39 23.54 31.62
CA LYS A 40 2.68 22.57 32.45
C LYS A 40 3.63 21.41 32.63
N ASP A 41 4.16 21.24 33.84
CA ASP A 41 4.81 20.01 34.24
C ASP A 41 3.78 18.88 34.13
N ILE A 42 3.83 18.17 33.00
CA ILE A 42 2.91 17.09 32.69
C ILE A 42 3.16 15.98 33.72
N SER A 43 2.12 15.68 34.52
CA SER A 43 2.13 14.59 35.49
C SER A 43 2.53 13.27 34.83
N LYS A 44 3.18 12.37 35.57
CA LYS A 44 3.50 11.01 35.09
C LYS A 44 2.26 10.29 34.57
N GLN A 45 1.11 10.52 35.19
CA GLN A 45 -0.17 9.95 34.77
C GLN A 45 -0.63 10.53 33.43
N ASP A 46 -0.49 11.84 33.22
CA ASP A 46 -0.86 12.50 31.98
C ASP A 46 0.04 12.06 30.82
N ARG A 47 1.35 11.90 31.06
CA ARG A 47 2.28 11.33 30.07
C ARG A 47 1.87 9.92 29.66
N ARG A 48 1.46 9.08 30.62
CA ARG A 48 1.00 7.71 30.34
C ARG A 48 -0.31 7.70 29.55
N ASN A 49 -1.25 8.58 29.90
CA ASN A 49 -2.52 8.71 29.20
C ASN A 49 -2.33 9.22 27.76
N GLN A 50 -1.50 10.25 27.57
CA GLN A 50 -1.17 10.77 26.25
C GLN A 50 -0.48 9.71 25.38
N ALA A 51 0.48 8.97 25.93
CA ALA A 51 1.13 7.86 25.23
C ALA A 51 0.14 6.75 24.85
N ARG A 52 -0.86 6.47 25.69
CA ARG A 52 -1.93 5.51 25.38
C ARG A 52 -2.83 6.00 24.26
N GLN A 53 -3.30 7.25 24.33
CA GLN A 53 -4.12 7.85 23.28
C GLN A 53 -3.40 7.87 21.93
N LEU A 54 -2.13 8.26 21.89
CA LEU A 54 -1.32 8.25 20.67
C LEU A 54 -1.20 6.84 20.08
N ARG A 55 -1.02 5.82 20.92
CA ARG A 55 -0.96 4.42 20.49
C ARG A 55 -2.29 3.92 19.95
N ASP A 56 -3.39 4.23 20.63
CA ASP A 56 -4.73 3.81 20.23
C ASP A 56 -5.11 4.50 18.90
N ASN A 57 -4.81 5.79 18.74
CA ASN A 57 -5.02 6.53 17.49
C ASN A 57 -4.20 5.94 16.33
N ARG A 58 -2.91 5.66 16.55
CA ARG A 58 -2.05 5.03 15.53
C ARG A 58 -2.52 3.62 15.17
N ARG A 59 -2.99 2.86 16.16
CA ARG A 59 -3.55 1.53 15.91
C ARG A 59 -4.82 1.60 15.08
N GLN A 60 -5.71 2.54 15.38
CA GLN A 60 -6.94 2.76 14.62
C GLN A 60 -6.64 3.18 13.18
N SER A 61 -5.66 4.08 12.95
CA SER A 61 -5.29 4.48 11.59
C SER A 61 -4.72 3.31 10.77
N ILE A 62 -3.86 2.48 11.36
CA ILE A 62 -3.32 1.27 10.70
C ILE A 62 -4.45 0.27 10.38
N ILE A 63 -5.38 0.05 11.31
CA ILE A 63 -6.53 -0.85 11.08
C ILE A 63 -7.41 -0.32 9.96
N ALA A 64 -7.69 0.99 9.92
CA ALA A 64 -8.46 1.60 8.84
C ALA A 64 -7.78 1.41 7.48
N LYS A 65 -6.46 1.68 7.39
CA LYS A 65 -5.67 1.44 6.17
C LYS A 65 -5.73 -0.04 5.72
N ARG A 66 -5.68 -0.98 6.67
CA ARG A 66 -5.76 -2.42 6.36
C ARG A 66 -7.15 -2.88 5.93
N ARG A 67 -8.23 -2.33 6.50
CA ARG A 67 -9.60 -2.68 6.09
C ARG A 67 -9.87 -2.29 4.65
N VAL A 68 -9.39 -1.11 4.26
CA VAL A 68 -9.38 -0.63 2.88
C VAL A 68 -8.65 -1.62 1.97
N ALA A 69 -7.42 -2.01 2.34
CA ALA A 69 -6.62 -2.96 1.54
C ALA A 69 -7.22 -4.38 1.44
N GLN A 70 -8.10 -4.76 2.37
CA GLN A 70 -8.79 -6.06 2.36
C GLN A 70 -10.09 -6.04 1.56
N GLY A 71 -10.48 -4.91 0.95
CA GLY A 71 -11.72 -4.80 0.18
C GLY A 71 -13.01 -4.95 1.00
N LYS A 72 -12.92 -4.97 2.35
CA LYS A 72 -14.10 -5.17 3.23
C LYS A 72 -14.99 -3.94 3.35
N GLU A 73 -14.44 -2.77 3.06
CA GLU A 73 -15.20 -1.54 2.85
C GLU A 73 -15.11 -1.26 1.34
N GLY A 74 -16.10 -1.75 0.57
CA GLY A 74 -16.13 -1.77 -0.90
C GLY A 74 -16.05 -0.42 -1.63
N ALA A 75 -15.60 0.64 -0.95
CA ALA A 75 -15.49 2.00 -1.48
C ALA A 75 -14.10 2.35 -2.04
N LYS A 76 -13.05 1.51 -1.88
CA LYS A 76 -11.67 1.87 -2.28
C LYS A 76 -10.99 0.92 -3.29
N GLY A 77 -11.73 -0.05 -3.83
CA GLY A 77 -11.22 -0.97 -4.84
C GLY A 77 -10.09 -1.88 -4.35
N PRO A 78 -9.49 -2.67 -5.25
CA PRO A 78 -8.45 -3.63 -4.91
C PRO A 78 -7.14 -2.94 -4.50
N LEU A 79 -6.30 -3.64 -3.74
CA LEU A 79 -4.93 -3.21 -3.46
C LEU A 79 -4.06 -3.35 -4.72
N ASN A 80 -3.51 -2.26 -5.26
CA ASN A 80 -2.70 -2.34 -6.47
C ASN A 80 -1.25 -2.74 -6.15
N VAL A 81 -0.72 -3.75 -6.83
CA VAL A 81 0.62 -4.30 -6.59
C VAL A 81 1.39 -4.35 -7.90
N ALA A 82 2.48 -3.58 -8.00
CA ALA A 82 3.38 -3.59 -9.13
C ALA A 82 4.40 -4.72 -8.99
N LEU A 83 4.56 -5.55 -10.01
CA LEU A 83 5.68 -6.50 -10.12
C LEU A 83 6.74 -5.94 -11.07
N ILE A 84 7.97 -5.73 -10.57
CA ILE A 84 9.07 -5.14 -11.33
C ILE A 84 10.29 -6.05 -11.27
N ALA A 85 10.71 -6.57 -12.43
CA ALA A 85 11.96 -7.30 -12.56
C ALA A 85 13.16 -6.34 -12.66
N PHE A 86 14.06 -6.44 -11.69
CA PHE A 86 15.28 -5.64 -11.65
C PHE A 86 16.47 -6.28 -12.41
N HIS A 87 16.27 -7.46 -12.99
CA HIS A 87 17.28 -8.14 -13.79
C HIS A 87 16.62 -8.81 -15.01
N GLY A 88 17.26 -8.75 -16.18
CA GLY A 88 16.71 -9.26 -17.44
C GLY A 88 16.50 -10.76 -17.49
N ASP A 89 17.29 -11.50 -16.70
CA ASP A 89 17.20 -12.95 -16.57
C ASP A 89 15.99 -13.43 -15.76
N VAL A 90 15.26 -12.56 -15.05
CA VAL A 90 14.09 -12.99 -14.27
C VAL A 90 12.98 -13.52 -15.20
N ASP A 91 12.49 -14.74 -14.94
CA ASP A 91 11.33 -15.28 -15.63
C ASP A 91 10.02 -14.74 -15.03
N MET A 92 9.60 -13.58 -15.53
CA MET A 92 8.34 -12.93 -15.12
C MET A 92 7.10 -13.76 -15.42
N ARG A 93 7.13 -14.65 -16.42
CA ARG A 93 6.00 -15.54 -16.73
C ARG A 93 5.79 -16.55 -15.61
N ARG A 94 6.85 -17.13 -15.06
CA ARG A 94 6.77 -18.03 -13.89
C ARG A 94 6.26 -17.29 -12.66
N VAL A 95 6.78 -16.09 -12.41
CA VAL A 95 6.34 -15.22 -11.31
C VAL A 95 4.85 -14.93 -11.44
N TRP A 96 4.40 -14.54 -12.63
CA TRP A 96 3.00 -14.32 -12.94
C TRP A 96 2.15 -15.57 -12.67
N GLY A 97 2.58 -16.74 -13.14
CA GLY A 97 1.88 -18.00 -12.92
C GLY A 97 1.72 -18.37 -11.45
N CYS A 98 2.67 -18.00 -10.58
CA CYS A 98 2.54 -18.20 -9.13
C CYS A 98 1.49 -17.29 -8.48
N PHE A 99 1.11 -16.19 -9.12
CA PHE A 99 0.20 -15.20 -8.54
C PHE A 99 -1.19 -15.23 -9.18
N ALA A 100 -1.25 -15.30 -10.49
CA ALA A 100 -2.46 -15.07 -11.27
C ALA A 100 -3.17 -16.37 -11.69
N ASN A 101 -2.92 -17.50 -10.97
CA ASN A 101 -3.56 -18.82 -11.10
C ASN A 101 -4.37 -18.99 -12.41
N GLU A 102 -3.71 -19.48 -13.47
CA GLU A 102 -4.29 -19.78 -14.80
C GLU A 102 -4.44 -18.60 -15.78
N MET A 103 -4.14 -17.35 -15.38
CA MET A 103 -4.12 -16.23 -16.33
C MET A 103 -2.93 -16.31 -17.29
N VAL A 104 -3.20 -16.02 -18.57
CA VAL A 104 -2.20 -16.05 -19.64
C VAL A 104 -1.31 -14.81 -19.58
N TRP A 105 0.01 -15.03 -19.52
CA TRP A 105 1.01 -13.98 -19.66
C TRP A 105 1.06 -13.45 -21.10
N LYS A 106 0.89 -12.15 -21.26
CA LYS A 106 1.00 -11.41 -22.52
C LYS A 106 2.36 -10.73 -22.58
N GLU A 107 3.09 -10.91 -23.68
CA GLU A 107 4.42 -10.31 -23.89
C GLU A 107 4.34 -8.86 -24.41
N ASP A 108 3.25 -8.52 -25.10
CA ASP A 108 3.11 -7.23 -25.79
C ASP A 108 2.16 -6.26 -25.07
N ALA A 109 1.72 -6.61 -23.87
CA ALA A 109 0.75 -5.81 -23.12
C ALA A 109 0.99 -5.90 -21.62
N VAL A 110 0.59 -4.86 -20.88
CA VAL A 110 0.56 -4.90 -19.41
C VAL A 110 -0.39 -6.01 -18.96
N ASN A 111 0.09 -6.86 -18.05
CA ASN A 111 -0.67 -7.93 -17.44
C ASN A 111 -1.33 -7.43 -16.16
N VAL A 112 -2.63 -7.63 -16.03
CA VAL A 112 -3.43 -7.26 -14.86
C VAL A 112 -4.24 -8.47 -14.40
N ALA A 113 -4.19 -8.77 -13.11
CA ALA A 113 -4.89 -9.89 -12.48
C ALA A 113 -5.48 -9.47 -11.15
N ASP A 114 -6.76 -9.79 -10.93
CA ASP A 114 -7.44 -9.55 -9.67
C ASP A 114 -7.52 -10.86 -8.87
N VAL A 115 -6.86 -10.90 -7.71
CA VAL A 115 -6.72 -12.10 -6.86
C VAL A 115 -6.95 -11.72 -5.40
N GLY A 116 -8.03 -12.21 -4.80
CA GLY A 116 -8.28 -12.07 -3.36
C GLY A 116 -8.37 -10.62 -2.85
N GLY A 117 -8.87 -9.68 -3.67
CA GLY A 117 -8.94 -8.25 -3.36
C GLY A 117 -7.64 -7.48 -3.63
N VAL A 118 -6.67 -8.10 -4.30
CA VAL A 118 -5.42 -7.50 -4.75
C VAL A 118 -5.42 -7.48 -6.27
N ARG A 119 -5.03 -6.34 -6.85
CA ARG A 119 -4.80 -6.17 -8.28
C ARG A 119 -3.31 -6.20 -8.55
N ILE A 120 -2.85 -7.25 -9.21
CA ILE A 120 -1.45 -7.47 -9.55
C ILE A 120 -1.23 -6.95 -10.96
N ILE A 121 -0.21 -6.10 -11.11
CA ILE A 121 0.11 -5.41 -12.35
C ILE A 121 1.56 -5.70 -12.68
N ALA A 122 1.79 -6.28 -13.84
CA ALA A 122 3.11 -6.64 -14.30
C ALA A 122 3.27 -6.24 -15.75
N SER A 123 4.25 -5.38 -16.02
CA SER A 123 4.60 -5.10 -17.40
C SER A 123 5.65 -6.10 -17.90
N PRO A 124 5.46 -6.72 -19.07
CA PRO A 124 6.47 -7.56 -19.70
C PRO A 124 7.65 -6.71 -20.21
N LEU A 125 7.41 -5.44 -20.51
CA LEU A 125 8.40 -4.51 -21.01
C LEU A 125 9.19 -3.91 -19.85
N ARG A 126 10.47 -4.27 -19.74
CA ARG A 126 11.44 -3.66 -18.80
C ARG A 126 11.92 -2.27 -19.24
N THR A 127 11.10 -1.50 -19.96
CA THR A 127 11.46 -0.11 -20.27
C THR A 127 11.23 0.77 -19.05
N ILE A 128 12.01 1.85 -18.93
CA ILE A 128 11.92 2.76 -17.77
C ILE A 128 10.50 3.31 -17.63
N HIS A 129 9.89 3.80 -18.71
CA HIS A 129 8.52 4.35 -18.71
C HIS A 129 7.48 3.33 -18.25
N SER A 130 7.54 2.12 -18.81
CA SER A 130 6.64 1.02 -18.47
C SER A 130 6.70 0.66 -16.98
N CYS A 131 7.92 0.58 -16.43
CA CYS A 131 8.12 0.31 -15.00
C CYS A 131 7.65 1.48 -14.12
N LEU A 132 7.93 2.72 -14.53
CA LEU A 132 7.45 3.91 -13.82
C LEU A 132 5.92 3.93 -13.77
N ASP A 133 5.24 3.84 -14.91
CA ASP A 133 3.78 3.91 -14.97
C ASP A 133 3.12 2.81 -14.12
N THR A 134 3.67 1.61 -14.18
CA THR A 134 3.20 0.46 -13.37
C THR A 134 3.33 0.74 -11.87
N VAL A 135 4.47 1.28 -11.43
CA VAL A 135 4.73 1.54 -10.00
C VAL A 135 3.97 2.78 -9.50
N LEU A 136 3.93 3.85 -10.29
CA LEU A 136 3.27 5.10 -9.91
C LEU A 136 1.76 4.91 -9.73
N ALA A 137 1.14 3.94 -10.40
CA ALA A 137 -0.26 3.57 -10.20
C ALA A 137 -0.51 2.57 -9.04
N SER A 138 0.54 2.04 -8.40
CA SER A 138 0.45 0.91 -7.46
C SER A 138 0.65 1.27 -5.99
N ASP A 139 -0.05 0.60 -5.07
CA ASP A 139 0.05 0.86 -3.62
C ASP A 139 1.25 0.15 -2.97
N VAL A 140 1.70 -0.95 -3.59
CA VAL A 140 2.86 -1.74 -3.17
C VAL A 140 3.72 -2.04 -4.38
N MET A 141 5.04 -1.99 -4.22
CA MET A 141 5.98 -2.47 -5.23
C MET A 141 6.60 -3.79 -4.76
N VAL A 142 6.57 -4.79 -5.64
CA VAL A 142 7.29 -6.05 -5.49
C VAL A 142 8.45 -6.05 -6.47
N GLY A 143 9.66 -5.89 -5.93
CA GLY A 143 10.90 -6.05 -6.68
C GLY A 143 11.23 -7.52 -6.84
N VAL A 144 11.37 -7.97 -8.08
CA VAL A 144 11.67 -9.36 -8.42
C VAL A 144 13.14 -9.48 -8.83
N PHE A 145 13.83 -10.42 -8.18
CA PHE A 145 15.25 -10.70 -8.31
C PHE A 145 15.51 -12.13 -8.77
N VAL A 146 16.67 -12.39 -9.36
CA VAL A 146 17.08 -13.75 -9.72
C VAL A 146 17.38 -14.55 -8.44
N GLY A 147 16.80 -15.74 -8.32
CA GLY A 147 16.84 -16.58 -7.11
C GLY A 147 17.65 -17.87 -7.25
N ASP A 148 17.95 -18.31 -8.46
CA ASP A 148 18.64 -19.56 -8.77
C ASP A 148 20.12 -19.36 -9.14
N ARG A 149 20.60 -18.12 -9.08
CA ARG A 149 22.01 -17.74 -9.26
C ARG A 149 22.51 -17.09 -7.97
N LEU A 150 23.74 -17.42 -7.58
CA LEU A 150 24.35 -16.81 -6.41
C LEU A 150 24.57 -15.32 -6.70
N CYS A 151 24.04 -14.44 -5.84
CA CYS A 151 24.32 -13.02 -5.93
C CYS A 151 25.65 -12.70 -5.20
N ASP A 152 26.63 -12.25 -5.97
CA ASP A 152 27.98 -11.92 -5.52
C ASP A 152 28.59 -10.74 -6.31
N HIS A 153 29.91 -10.57 -6.27
CA HIS A 153 30.61 -9.46 -6.94
C HIS A 153 30.57 -9.53 -8.47
N GLU A 154 30.46 -10.74 -9.02
CA GLU A 154 30.37 -10.97 -10.46
C GLU A 154 28.90 -11.01 -10.92
N HIS A 155 27.99 -11.28 -9.99
CA HIS A 155 26.58 -11.61 -10.23
C HIS A 155 25.67 -10.66 -9.45
N SER A 156 25.49 -9.43 -9.96
CA SER A 156 24.67 -8.39 -9.33
C SER A 156 23.18 -8.75 -9.29
N ALA A 157 22.48 -8.31 -8.24
CA ALA A 157 21.02 -8.46 -8.12
C ALA A 157 20.25 -7.61 -9.15
N PHE A 158 20.90 -6.57 -9.68
CA PHE A 158 20.41 -5.65 -10.69
C PHE A 158 21.33 -5.72 -11.90
N ASP A 159 20.77 -5.75 -13.09
CA ASP A 159 21.52 -5.41 -14.31
C ASP A 159 21.55 -3.88 -14.51
N ASP A 160 22.27 -3.40 -15.52
CA ASP A 160 22.43 -1.96 -15.79
C ASP A 160 21.06 -1.25 -15.93
N LEU A 161 20.15 -1.84 -16.71
CA LEU A 161 18.79 -1.34 -16.88
C LEU A 161 17.99 -1.38 -15.56
N GLY A 162 18.22 -2.37 -14.72
CA GLY A 162 17.63 -2.48 -13.39
C GLY A 162 18.06 -1.35 -12.47
N TYR A 163 19.33 -0.94 -12.53
CA TYR A 163 19.82 0.24 -11.82
C TYR A 163 19.19 1.52 -12.36
N ASP A 164 19.02 1.66 -13.67
CA ASP A 164 18.35 2.81 -14.27
C ASP A 164 16.88 2.90 -13.85
N ILE A 165 16.15 1.79 -13.89
CA ILE A 165 14.76 1.69 -13.42
C ILE A 165 14.69 2.11 -11.95
N LEU A 166 15.54 1.54 -11.10
CA LEU A 166 15.55 1.85 -9.67
C LEU A 166 15.87 3.32 -9.41
N THR A 167 16.84 3.89 -10.13
CA THR A 167 17.23 5.30 -10.01
C THR A 167 16.07 6.22 -10.39
N ASN A 168 15.39 5.94 -11.51
CA ASN A 168 14.23 6.71 -11.94
C ASN A 168 13.05 6.60 -10.96
N LEU A 169 12.81 5.41 -10.40
CA LEU A 169 11.79 5.21 -9.37
C LEU A 169 12.09 6.03 -8.10
N LYS A 170 13.35 6.07 -7.67
CA LYS A 170 13.75 6.90 -6.52
C LYS A 170 13.49 8.40 -6.76
N MET A 171 13.73 8.87 -7.98
CA MET A 171 13.53 10.29 -8.35
C MET A 171 12.06 10.68 -8.43
N ASN A 172 11.20 9.81 -8.97
CA ASN A 172 9.76 10.08 -9.14
C ASN A 172 8.94 9.79 -7.87
N GLY A 173 9.50 8.99 -6.96
CA GLY A 173 8.83 8.50 -5.77
C GLY A 173 8.38 7.05 -5.95
N MET A 174 8.32 6.33 -4.82
CA MET A 174 7.90 4.94 -4.77
C MET A 174 6.74 4.78 -3.78
N PRO A 175 5.94 3.72 -3.94
CA PRO A 175 4.97 3.34 -2.92
C PRO A 175 5.66 3.12 -1.57
N GLY A 176 4.95 3.42 -0.48
CA GLY A 176 5.53 3.34 0.86
C GLY A 176 5.95 1.93 1.26
N GLU A 177 5.39 0.91 0.61
CA GLU A 177 5.73 -0.49 0.82
C GLU A 177 6.47 -1.07 -0.38
N VAL A 178 7.69 -1.55 -0.13
CA VAL A 178 8.53 -2.24 -1.12
C VAL A 178 8.95 -3.59 -0.57
N ILE A 179 8.61 -4.65 -1.31
CA ILE A 179 8.87 -6.04 -0.95
C ILE A 179 9.80 -6.66 -1.99
N GLY A 180 10.82 -7.41 -1.55
CA GLY A 180 11.66 -8.17 -2.46
C GLY A 180 11.15 -9.61 -2.59
N VAL A 181 11.18 -10.16 -3.80
CA VAL A 181 10.93 -11.57 -4.06
C VAL A 181 12.01 -12.10 -4.99
N THR A 182 12.57 -13.28 -4.70
CA THR A 182 13.44 -13.99 -5.64
C THR A 182 12.63 -14.94 -6.50
N ALA A 183 13.00 -15.07 -7.77
CA ALA A 183 12.32 -15.90 -8.76
C ALA A 183 13.34 -16.66 -9.63
N PRO A 184 12.94 -17.76 -10.28
CA PRO A 184 13.81 -18.47 -11.22
C PRO A 184 14.24 -17.58 -12.39
N SER A 185 15.40 -17.87 -12.94
CA SER A 185 15.90 -17.33 -14.20
C SER A 185 15.18 -17.95 -15.40
N LYS A 186 15.21 -17.26 -16.54
CA LYS A 186 14.71 -17.72 -17.84
C LYS A 186 15.52 -18.90 -18.39
N ASN A 187 16.81 -18.96 -18.08
CA ASN A 187 17.77 -19.85 -18.73
C ASN A 187 18.11 -21.11 -17.90
N THR A 188 17.43 -21.34 -16.79
CA THR A 188 17.81 -22.43 -15.87
C THR A 188 17.33 -23.78 -16.38
N GLY A 189 18.30 -24.56 -16.86
CA GLY A 189 18.33 -26.00 -16.69
C GLY A 189 18.95 -26.33 -15.32
N GLU A 190 18.15 -26.98 -14.48
CA GLU A 190 18.50 -27.92 -13.38
C GLU A 190 19.53 -27.57 -12.28
N ASP A 191 20.43 -26.60 -12.40
CA ASP A 191 21.40 -26.25 -11.35
C ASP A 191 20.79 -25.33 -10.28
N LEU A 192 19.96 -25.93 -9.43
CA LEU A 192 19.41 -25.27 -8.26
C LEU A 192 20.50 -25.05 -7.21
N LEU A 193 20.64 -23.81 -6.75
CA LEU A 193 21.49 -23.49 -5.60
C LEU A 193 21.16 -24.40 -4.41
N SER A 194 22.20 -24.83 -3.69
CA SER A 194 22.00 -25.47 -2.38
C SER A 194 21.30 -24.50 -1.43
N GLY A 195 20.56 -25.01 -0.43
CA GLY A 195 19.82 -24.17 0.51
C GLY A 195 20.68 -23.10 1.20
N ARG A 196 21.95 -23.39 1.47
CA ARG A 196 22.91 -22.42 2.04
C ARG A 196 23.26 -21.29 1.06
N GLN A 197 23.42 -21.61 -0.22
CA GLN A 197 23.73 -20.62 -1.27
C GLN A 197 22.51 -19.73 -1.54
N LEU A 198 21.30 -20.29 -1.54
CA LEU A 198 20.07 -19.52 -1.65
C LEU A 198 19.93 -18.52 -0.49
N ASP A 199 20.15 -18.98 0.75
CA ASP A 199 20.13 -18.11 1.93
C ASP A 199 21.18 -16.99 1.87
N LEU A 200 22.36 -17.28 1.33
CA LEU A 200 23.40 -16.29 1.14
C LEU A 200 22.99 -15.26 0.08
N SER A 201 22.48 -15.73 -1.07
CA SER A 201 21.98 -14.87 -2.15
C SER A 201 20.87 -13.94 -1.65
N LEU A 202 19.88 -14.48 -0.93
CA LEU A 202 18.80 -13.70 -0.31
C LEU A 202 19.32 -12.61 0.63
N LYS A 203 20.29 -12.93 1.49
CA LYS A 203 20.90 -11.96 2.40
C LYS A 203 21.66 -10.87 1.64
N THR A 204 22.33 -11.24 0.54
CA THR A 204 23.02 -10.29 -0.33
C THR A 204 22.02 -9.34 -1.00
N VAL A 205 21.00 -9.87 -1.68
CA VAL A 205 19.91 -9.06 -2.29
C VAL A 205 19.24 -8.18 -1.24
N GLN A 206 18.95 -8.71 -0.06
CA GLN A 206 18.37 -7.96 1.04
C GLN A 206 19.26 -6.80 1.50
N ARG A 207 20.57 -7.01 1.57
CA ARG A 207 21.53 -5.96 1.91
C ARG A 207 21.57 -4.87 0.85
N TYR A 208 21.60 -5.25 -0.43
CA TYR A 208 21.55 -4.30 -1.55
C TYR A 208 20.24 -3.52 -1.57
N LEU A 209 19.09 -4.19 -1.44
CA LEU A 209 17.79 -3.51 -1.40
C LEU A 209 17.72 -2.49 -0.27
N ARG A 210 18.32 -2.79 0.90
CA ARG A 210 18.37 -1.87 2.03
C ARG A 210 19.36 -0.72 1.85
N SER A 211 20.49 -0.94 1.15
CA SER A 211 21.41 0.16 0.85
C SER A 211 20.78 1.13 -0.13
N GLU A 212 20.06 0.60 -1.12
CA GLU A 212 19.41 1.41 -2.14
C GLU A 212 18.12 2.05 -1.64
N LEU A 213 17.36 1.34 -0.82
CA LEU A 213 16.07 1.77 -0.26
C LEU A 213 16.10 1.66 1.26
N PRO A 214 16.74 2.61 1.98
CA PRO A 214 16.83 2.59 3.44
C PRO A 214 15.45 2.58 4.14
N ARG A 215 14.40 3.02 3.44
CA ARG A 215 13.02 3.10 3.94
C ARG A 215 12.18 1.85 3.65
N ALA A 216 12.63 1.00 2.73
CA ALA A 216 12.00 -0.29 2.53
C ALA A 216 12.25 -1.14 3.78
N GLN A 217 11.22 -1.80 4.30
CA GLN A 217 11.42 -2.82 5.35
C GLN A 217 12.34 -3.96 4.85
N GLY A 218 12.56 -4.02 3.52
CA GLY A 218 13.68 -4.70 2.90
C GLY A 218 13.66 -6.18 3.25
N LYS A 219 12.47 -6.78 3.27
CA LYS A 219 12.34 -8.23 3.40
C LYS A 219 12.30 -8.79 1.99
N VAL A 220 13.26 -9.65 1.71
CA VAL A 220 13.32 -10.43 0.47
C VAL A 220 12.81 -11.82 0.82
N TYR A 221 11.80 -12.27 0.11
CA TYR A 221 11.20 -13.58 0.27
C TYR A 221 11.55 -14.46 -0.93
N ASN A 222 11.55 -15.78 -0.73
CA ASN A 222 11.50 -16.68 -1.88
C ASN A 222 10.12 -16.59 -2.54
N LEU A 223 10.07 -16.78 -3.86
CA LEU A 223 8.80 -16.88 -4.59
C LEU A 223 7.89 -17.86 -3.84
N PRO A 224 6.70 -17.40 -3.40
CA PRO A 224 5.78 -18.24 -2.67
C PRO A 224 5.29 -19.35 -3.58
N LYS A 225 5.13 -20.55 -3.02
CA LYS A 225 4.52 -21.69 -3.72
C LYS A 225 2.99 -21.58 -3.79
N ASP A 226 2.41 -20.70 -2.97
CA ASP A 226 0.96 -20.52 -2.80
C ASP A 226 0.59 -19.04 -2.88
N SER A 227 -0.26 -18.69 -3.85
CA SER A 227 -0.74 -17.32 -4.10
C SER A 227 -1.52 -16.76 -2.91
N ASP A 228 -2.33 -17.58 -2.23
CA ASP A 228 -3.17 -17.14 -1.11
C ASP A 228 -2.34 -16.64 0.08
N THR A 229 -1.29 -17.39 0.41
CA THR A 229 -0.37 -17.02 1.49
C THR A 229 0.35 -15.71 1.17
N PHE A 230 0.72 -15.49 -0.10
CA PHE A 230 1.35 -14.25 -0.51
C PHE A 230 0.41 -13.06 -0.47
N VAL A 231 -0.80 -13.20 -1.00
CA VAL A 231 -1.84 -12.16 -0.97
C VAL A 231 -2.11 -11.70 0.46
N LYS A 232 -2.25 -12.64 1.40
CA LYS A 232 -2.39 -12.34 2.83
C LYS A 232 -1.17 -11.61 3.38
N GLY A 233 0.02 -11.98 2.94
CA GLY A 233 1.28 -11.30 3.27
C GLY A 233 1.31 -9.85 2.78
N LEU A 234 0.99 -9.62 1.51
CA LEU A 234 0.90 -8.30 0.90
C LEU A 234 -0.08 -7.40 1.65
N GLN A 235 -1.30 -7.88 1.89
CA GLN A 235 -2.33 -7.15 2.63
C GLN A 235 -1.90 -6.84 4.08
N ALA A 236 -1.07 -7.69 4.70
CA ALA A 236 -0.56 -7.45 6.04
C ALA A 236 0.53 -6.36 6.09
N CYS A 237 1.30 -6.20 5.01
CA CYS A 237 2.34 -5.18 4.88
C CYS A 237 1.76 -3.77 4.68
N VAL A 238 0.56 -3.66 4.12
CA VAL A 238 -0.10 -2.36 3.90
C VAL A 238 -0.35 -1.62 5.22
N GLY A 239 -0.03 -0.32 5.21
CA GLY A 239 -0.20 0.58 6.35
C GLY A 239 0.86 0.45 7.44
N THR A 240 1.93 -0.32 7.20
CA THR A 240 3.08 -0.38 8.12
C THR A 240 4.05 0.78 7.92
N ASN A 241 4.12 1.32 6.70
CA ASN A 241 4.79 2.58 6.37
C ASN A 241 3.78 3.70 6.08
N ASP A 242 4.02 4.88 6.67
CA ASP A 242 3.18 6.08 6.53
C ASP A 242 3.68 7.04 5.43
N GLU A 243 4.79 6.74 4.77
CA GLU A 243 5.40 7.59 3.74
C GLU A 243 5.11 7.04 2.34
N GLY A 244 3.94 7.35 1.80
CA GLY A 244 3.60 7.15 0.38
C GLY A 244 3.96 8.36 -0.49
N MET A 245 3.62 8.26 -1.77
CA MET A 245 3.72 9.38 -2.72
C MET A 245 2.63 10.41 -2.43
N LYS A 246 2.96 11.44 -1.65
CA LYS A 246 2.00 12.50 -1.26
C LYS A 246 1.28 13.12 -2.46
N TRP A 247 2.03 13.45 -3.51
CA TRP A 247 1.48 14.07 -4.73
C TRP A 247 0.39 13.20 -5.39
N ARG A 248 0.47 11.87 -5.24
CA ARG A 248 -0.51 10.93 -5.76
C ARG A 248 -1.74 10.86 -4.87
N GLU A 249 -1.56 10.87 -3.55
CA GLU A 249 -2.67 10.86 -2.58
C GLU A 249 -3.46 12.17 -2.61
N GLU A 250 -2.79 13.28 -2.91
CA GLU A 250 -3.36 14.63 -3.10
C GLU A 250 -4.03 14.82 -4.47
N ARG A 251 -4.14 13.77 -5.30
CA ARG A 251 -4.81 13.82 -6.61
C ARG A 251 -5.75 12.64 -6.77
N GLY A 252 -6.78 12.79 -7.59
CA GLY A 252 -7.56 11.65 -8.08
C GLY A 252 -6.73 10.84 -9.07
N TYR A 253 -6.67 9.54 -8.89
CA TYR A 253 -6.08 8.63 -9.87
C TYR A 253 -6.89 7.35 -9.97
N MET A 254 -6.79 6.67 -11.11
CA MET A 254 -7.51 5.44 -11.37
C MET A 254 -6.71 4.57 -12.33
N ILE A 255 -6.80 3.26 -12.12
CA ILE A 255 -6.38 2.28 -13.11
C ILE A 255 -7.62 1.87 -13.87
N VAL A 256 -7.52 1.95 -15.19
CA VAL A 256 -8.62 1.69 -16.10
C VAL A 256 -8.78 0.18 -16.30
N ASP A 257 -10.01 -0.29 -16.11
CA ASP A 257 -10.39 -1.69 -16.33
C ASP A 257 -11.02 -1.90 -17.71
N ARG A 258 -11.83 -0.93 -18.15
CA ARG A 258 -12.54 -0.99 -19.43
C ARG A 258 -12.57 0.40 -20.06
N ILE A 259 -12.41 0.42 -21.38
CA ILE A 259 -12.52 1.60 -22.22
C ILE A 259 -13.52 1.26 -23.31
N GLU A 260 -14.55 2.09 -23.46
CA GLU A 260 -15.59 1.91 -24.47
C GLU A 260 -15.85 3.23 -25.19
N PRO A 261 -16.11 3.20 -26.50
CA PRO A 261 -16.64 4.38 -27.17
C PRO A 261 -18.03 4.68 -26.62
N GLU A 262 -18.33 5.95 -26.33
CA GLU A 262 -19.64 6.32 -25.82
C GLU A 262 -20.70 6.24 -26.93
N ALA A 263 -21.76 5.45 -26.69
CA ALA A 263 -22.80 5.22 -27.69
C ALA A 263 -23.60 6.50 -27.96
N GLY A 264 -23.64 6.93 -29.22
CA GLY A 264 -24.41 8.10 -29.66
C GLY A 264 -23.67 9.44 -29.58
N GLN A 265 -22.41 9.46 -29.13
CA GLN A 265 -21.54 10.63 -29.18
C GLN A 265 -20.68 10.64 -30.46
N PRO A 266 -20.22 11.81 -30.93
CA PRO A 266 -19.28 11.89 -32.06
C PRO A 266 -17.93 11.25 -31.71
N SER A 267 -17.09 11.02 -32.74
CA SER A 267 -15.75 10.46 -32.55
C SER A 267 -14.93 11.33 -31.57
N GLY A 268 -14.55 10.78 -30.42
CA GLY A 268 -13.74 11.50 -29.42
C GLY A 268 -14.16 11.25 -27.96
N HIS A 269 -15.38 10.78 -27.72
CA HIS A 269 -15.88 10.50 -26.38
C HIS A 269 -15.66 9.03 -26.00
N TRP A 270 -15.03 8.82 -24.85
CA TRP A 270 -14.71 7.49 -24.33
C TRP A 270 -15.24 7.36 -22.91
N ALA A 271 -16.03 6.31 -22.67
CA ALA A 271 -16.40 5.88 -21.35
C ALA A 271 -15.28 5.01 -20.77
N VAL A 272 -14.75 5.43 -19.62
CA VAL A 272 -13.65 4.76 -18.95
C VAL A 272 -14.12 4.32 -17.57
N SER A 273 -14.00 3.03 -17.25
CA SER A 273 -14.40 2.50 -15.94
C SER A 273 -13.20 1.91 -15.19
N GLY A 274 -13.19 2.09 -13.87
CA GLY A 274 -12.18 1.53 -12.99
C GLY A 274 -12.38 1.99 -11.55
N TRP A 275 -11.42 1.66 -10.70
CA TRP A 275 -11.47 2.01 -9.28
C TRP A 275 -10.77 3.34 -9.00
N VAL A 276 -11.54 4.30 -8.49
CA VAL A 276 -11.04 5.62 -8.11
C VAL A 276 -10.26 5.55 -6.81
N LYS A 277 -9.08 6.18 -6.80
CA LYS A 277 -8.18 6.31 -5.65
C LYS A 277 -7.72 7.76 -5.45
N GLY A 278 -7.05 8.00 -4.31
CA GLY A 278 -6.61 9.32 -3.89
C GLY A 278 -7.78 10.20 -3.45
N MET A 279 -7.76 11.48 -3.84
CA MET A 279 -8.85 12.43 -3.50
C MET A 279 -10.13 12.22 -4.32
N GLY A 280 -10.06 11.42 -5.38
CA GLY A 280 -11.15 11.23 -6.34
C GLY A 280 -11.16 12.26 -7.46
N PHE A 281 -12.12 12.10 -8.37
CA PHE A 281 -12.35 13.02 -9.49
C PHE A 281 -13.54 13.92 -9.20
N ALA A 282 -13.49 15.14 -9.73
CA ALA A 282 -14.63 16.05 -9.78
C ALA A 282 -14.95 16.31 -11.24
N CYS A 283 -16.23 16.44 -11.58
CA CYS A 283 -16.67 17.09 -12.82
C CYS A 283 -17.10 18.50 -12.42
N ASN A 284 -16.39 19.53 -12.87
CA ASN A 284 -16.89 20.89 -12.75
C ASN A 284 -17.97 21.09 -13.81
N TYR A 285 -19.24 21.08 -13.38
CA TYR A 285 -20.30 21.74 -14.14
C TYR A 285 -20.31 23.19 -13.70
N GLY A 286 -19.83 24.11 -14.53
CA GLY A 286 -20.26 25.50 -14.42
C GLY A 286 -21.77 25.53 -14.68
N ASP A 287 -22.51 26.39 -13.98
CA ASP A 287 -23.94 26.62 -14.24
C ASP A 287 -24.19 27.18 -15.66
N THR A 288 -23.13 27.62 -16.35
CA THR A 288 -23.10 28.23 -17.67
C THR A 288 -21.96 27.64 -18.52
N PRO A 289 -22.19 27.35 -19.82
CA PRO A 289 -21.15 26.85 -20.74
C PRO A 289 -19.95 27.79 -20.93
N GLU A 290 -20.09 29.07 -20.56
CA GLU A 290 -19.08 30.11 -20.77
C GLU A 290 -18.10 30.25 -19.60
N ASP A 291 -18.40 29.69 -18.43
CA ASP A 291 -17.56 29.74 -17.21
C ASP A 291 -16.88 28.38 -16.90
N GLY A 292 -17.17 27.35 -17.70
CA GLY A 292 -16.80 25.97 -17.44
C GLY A 292 -15.43 25.55 -17.99
N GLU A 293 -14.35 25.84 -17.26
CA GLU A 293 -13.16 24.99 -17.35
C GLU A 293 -13.54 23.61 -16.79
N GLY A 294 -14.01 22.72 -17.67
CA GLY A 294 -14.31 21.34 -17.33
C GLY A 294 -13.12 20.70 -16.62
N ALA A 295 -13.38 19.86 -15.63
CA ALA A 295 -12.30 19.27 -14.85
C ALA A 295 -11.37 18.45 -15.76
N CYS A 296 -10.11 18.87 -15.85
CA CYS A 296 -9.12 18.19 -16.68
C CYS A 296 -8.63 16.92 -16.00
N VAL A 297 -8.45 15.87 -16.79
CA VAL A 297 -7.80 14.62 -16.40
C VAL A 297 -6.59 14.39 -17.30
N HIS A 298 -5.47 13.99 -16.71
CA HIS A 298 -4.28 13.63 -17.46
C HIS A 298 -4.28 12.12 -17.74
N ILE A 299 -4.13 11.74 -19.00
CA ILE A 299 -3.95 10.36 -19.43
C ILE A 299 -2.47 10.15 -19.74
N THR A 300 -1.83 9.30 -18.97
CA THR A 300 -0.39 9.01 -19.11
C THR A 300 -0.07 8.58 -20.54
N GLY A 301 0.85 9.31 -21.19
CA GLY A 301 1.28 9.05 -22.56
C GLY A 301 0.38 9.63 -23.66
N TYR A 302 -0.80 10.17 -23.32
CA TYR A 302 -1.75 10.73 -24.29
C TYR A 302 -2.07 12.21 -24.06
N GLY A 303 -1.75 12.75 -22.87
CA GLY A 303 -1.93 14.17 -22.55
C GLY A 303 -3.21 14.42 -21.76
N ASP A 304 -3.68 15.67 -21.79
CA ASP A 304 -4.83 16.11 -20.99
C ASP A 304 -6.13 15.98 -21.79
N ALA A 305 -7.18 15.56 -21.10
CA ALA A 305 -8.54 15.46 -21.60
C ALA A 305 -9.54 16.13 -20.63
N VAL A 306 -10.71 16.51 -21.13
CA VAL A 306 -11.76 17.12 -20.32
C VAL A 306 -12.74 16.05 -19.86
N LEU A 307 -13.10 16.08 -18.58
CA LEU A 307 -14.07 15.15 -18.00
C LEU A 307 -15.48 15.73 -18.06
N GLU A 308 -16.35 15.12 -18.86
CA GLU A 308 -17.73 15.61 -19.10
C GLU A 308 -18.75 15.07 -18.09
N GLY A 309 -18.50 13.87 -17.56
CA GLY A 309 -19.41 13.22 -16.61
C GLY A 309 -18.70 12.17 -15.78
N ILE A 310 -19.18 12.00 -14.54
CA ILE A 310 -18.81 10.89 -13.66
C ILE A 310 -20.09 10.19 -13.25
N THR A 311 -20.13 8.89 -13.47
CA THR A 311 -21.15 8.01 -12.89
C THR A 311 -20.47 7.06 -11.92
N GLY A 312 -21.13 6.78 -10.79
CA GLY A 312 -20.63 5.86 -9.77
C GLY A 312 -21.58 4.70 -9.60
N SER A 313 -21.08 3.46 -9.73
CA SER A 313 -21.76 2.27 -9.24
C SER A 313 -21.18 1.91 -7.87
N ALA A 314 -22.03 1.85 -6.85
CA ALA A 314 -21.61 1.38 -5.54
C ALA A 314 -21.51 -0.15 -5.55
N GLY A 315 -20.34 -0.69 -5.93
CA GLY A 315 -19.96 -2.07 -5.62
C GLY A 315 -20.52 -3.18 -6.53
N GLU A 316 -20.94 -2.88 -7.75
CA GLU A 316 -21.25 -3.90 -8.76
C GLU A 316 -20.32 -3.73 -9.98
N LEU A 317 -19.13 -4.33 -9.90
CA LEU A 317 -18.30 -4.76 -11.02
C LEU A 317 -17.69 -6.12 -10.65
#